data_AF-A0A7H4LT54-F1
#
_entry.id   AF-A0A7H4LT54-F1
#
_cell.length_a   1.000
_cell.length_b   1.000
_cell.length_c   1.000
_cell.angle_alpha   90.00
_cell.angle_beta   90.00
_cell.angle_gamma   90.00
#
_symmetry.space_group_name_H-M   'P 1'
#
loop_
_entity.id
_entity.type
_entity.pdbx_description
1 polymer ?
#
loop_
_entity_poly.entity_id
_entity_poly.type
_entity_poly.pdbx_seq_one_letter_code
_entity_poly.pdbx_strand_id
1 'polypeptide(L)'
;MIAGMTVANLLGVPAGTWLGHQFSWRYTFLAIAVFDIAVLVAIAWWVPTLFDKPTTRLRSQFHFLTSPAPWLIFAATMFGNAGVFAWFSYIKPFMINVSGFGESAIIAIMLLAGLGMVLGNLFSGKVSVRYSPLRIAAVTNGVIVVTLLLLFLVGENKAAALTLAFICCAALFALSAPLQILLLQNAKGGEMLGAAGGQIAFNLGSAIGALFGG
;
A
#
# COMPACT_ATOMS: atom_id res chain seq x y z
N MET A 1 2.47 11.96 1.80
CA MET A 1 3.03 10.61 1.51
C MET A 1 2.75 10.10 0.09
N ILE A 2 1.66 10.52 -0.55
CA ILE A 2 0.98 9.74 -1.59
C ILE A 2 1.68 9.73 -2.97
N ALA A 3 2.29 10.83 -3.45
CA ALA A 3 2.93 10.84 -4.78
C ALA A 3 4.33 10.19 -4.80
N GLY A 4 5.17 10.49 -3.79
CA GLY A 4 6.56 10.01 -3.75
C GLY A 4 6.67 8.49 -3.68
N MET A 5 5.85 7.85 -2.83
CA MET A 5 5.81 6.38 -2.71
C MET A 5 5.36 5.72 -4.02
N THR A 6 4.43 6.36 -4.73
CA THR A 6 3.90 5.87 -6.00
C THR A 6 4.93 5.96 -7.13
N VAL A 7 5.68 7.05 -7.22
CA VAL A 7 6.79 7.20 -8.18
C VAL A 7 7.91 6.21 -7.86
N ALA A 8 8.23 6.02 -6.57
CA ALA A 8 9.24 5.06 -6.13
C ALA A 8 8.88 3.60 -6.50
N ASN A 9 7.62 3.18 -6.32
CA ASN A 9 7.18 1.84 -6.73
C ASN A 9 7.17 1.65 -8.24
N LEU A 10 6.77 2.66 -9.01
CA LEU A 10 6.65 2.54 -10.46
C LEU A 10 8.02 2.57 -11.17
N LEU A 11 8.93 3.45 -10.74
CA LEU A 11 10.23 3.64 -11.39
C LEU A 11 11.38 3.05 -10.58
N GLY A 12 11.39 3.30 -9.27
CA GLY A 12 12.48 2.91 -8.37
C GLY A 12 12.64 1.40 -8.22
N VAL A 13 11.53 0.66 -8.01
CA VAL A 13 11.59 -0.81 -7.84
C VAL A 13 12.05 -1.52 -9.12
N PRO A 14 11.51 -1.25 -10.33
CA PRO A 14 12.00 -1.86 -11.56
C PRO A 14 13.42 -1.45 -11.90
N ALA A 15 13.78 -0.17 -11.74
CA ALA A 15 15.13 0.31 -12.02
C ALA A 15 16.16 -0.32 -11.07
N GLY A 16 15.84 -0.39 -9.77
CA GLY A 16 16.71 -1.03 -8.76
C GLY A 16 16.88 -2.53 -9.00
N THR A 17 15.81 -3.19 -9.44
CA THR A 17 15.82 -4.62 -9.78
C THR A 17 16.65 -4.88 -11.05
N TRP A 18 16.48 -4.06 -12.08
CA TRP A 18 17.27 -4.13 -13.31
C TRP A 18 18.77 -3.91 -13.04
N LEU A 19 19.10 -2.92 -12.22
CA LEU A 19 20.48 -2.61 -11.84
C LEU A 19 21.10 -3.74 -10.99
N GLY A 20 20.29 -4.35 -10.11
CA GLY A 20 20.68 -5.52 -9.34
C GLY A 20 20.91 -6.77 -10.21
N HIS A 21 20.09 -6.97 -11.24
CA HIS A 21 20.22 -8.08 -12.20
C HIS A 21 21.42 -7.94 -13.14
N GLN A 22 21.71 -6.72 -13.62
CA GLN A 22 22.79 -6.48 -14.60
C GLN A 22 24.17 -6.37 -13.96
N PHE A 23 24.27 -5.76 -12.78
CA PHE A 23 25.55 -5.52 -12.12
C PHE A 23 25.68 -6.36 -10.85
N SER A 24 25.06 -5.88 -9.78
CA SER A 24 25.05 -6.52 -8.45
C SER A 24 24.12 -5.72 -7.55
N TRP A 25 23.41 -6.40 -6.66
CA TRP A 25 22.55 -5.79 -5.63
C TRP A 25 23.27 -4.74 -4.78
N ARG A 26 24.60 -4.87 -4.57
CA ARG A 26 25.41 -3.91 -3.80
C ARG A 26 25.38 -2.50 -4.37
N TYR A 27 25.39 -2.35 -5.69
CA TYR A 27 25.36 -1.03 -6.33
C TYR A 27 23.99 -0.36 -6.20
N THR A 28 22.90 -1.15 -6.21
CA THR A 28 21.56 -0.64 -5.94
C THR A 28 21.49 -0.06 -4.52
N PHE A 29 22.02 -0.76 -3.50
CA PHE A 29 22.06 -0.22 -2.14
C PHE A 29 22.97 0.99 -1.98
N LEU A 30 24.13 1.00 -2.66
CA LEU A 30 25.02 2.16 -2.65
C LEU A 30 24.31 3.41 -3.21
N ALA A 31 23.61 3.26 -4.33
CA ALA A 31 22.86 4.35 -4.95
C ALA A 31 21.76 4.89 -4.02
N ILE A 32 21.03 4.00 -3.35
CA ILE A 32 20.02 4.37 -2.34
C ILE A 32 20.68 5.12 -1.17
N ALA A 33 21.80 4.61 -0.65
CA ALA A 33 22.51 5.25 0.47
C ALA A 33 23.01 6.66 0.13
N VAL A 34 23.57 6.86 -1.07
CA VAL A 34 24.01 8.18 -1.55
C VAL A 34 22.82 9.13 -1.69
N PHE A 35 21.70 8.64 -2.23
CA PHE A 35 20.48 9.43 -2.34
C PHE A 35 19.92 9.84 -0.97
N ASP A 36 19.90 8.94 0.00
CA ASP A 36 19.45 9.24 1.37
C ASP A 36 20.34 10.30 2.05
N ILE A 37 21.66 10.26 1.83
CA ILE A 37 22.57 11.32 2.32
C ILE A 37 22.22 12.66 1.67
N ALA A 38 21.97 12.70 0.36
CA ALA A 38 21.57 13.92 -0.33
C ALA A 38 20.25 14.48 0.22
N VAL A 39 19.29 13.62 0.52
CA VAL A 39 18.02 14.00 1.16
C VAL A 39 18.25 14.56 2.56
N LEU A 40 19.11 13.94 3.38
CA LEU A 40 19.45 14.45 4.72
C LEU A 40 20.08 15.85 4.65
N VAL A 41 20.99 16.07 3.70
CA VAL A 41 21.62 17.38 3.48
C VAL A 41 20.57 18.41 3.03
N ALA A 42 19.68 18.04 2.11
CA ALA A 42 18.59 18.91 1.65
C ALA A 42 17.63 19.28 2.79
N ILE A 43 17.28 18.32 3.67
CA ILE A 43 16.46 18.59 4.86
C ILE A 43 17.19 19.57 5.79
N ALA A 44 18.48 19.33 6.08
CA ALA A 44 19.27 20.16 6.97
C ALA A 44 19.42 21.61 6.48
N TRP A 45 19.46 21.83 5.17
CA TRP A 45 19.60 23.17 4.58
C TRP A 45 18.28 23.87 4.29
N TRP A 46 17.25 23.12 3.88
CA TRP A 46 16.01 23.71 3.35
C TRP A 46 14.87 23.74 4.36
N VAL A 47 14.86 22.83 5.36
CA VAL A 47 13.76 22.78 6.33
C VAL A 47 14.04 23.78 7.46
N PRO A 48 13.26 24.86 7.60
CA PRO A 48 13.42 25.78 8.72
C PRO A 48 13.09 25.05 10.03
N THR A 49 13.86 25.35 11.08
CA THR A 49 13.59 24.82 12.42
C THR A 49 12.26 25.36 12.96
N LEU A 50 11.21 24.56 12.85
CA LEU A 50 9.91 24.82 13.46
C LEU A 50 9.96 24.34 14.91
N PHE A 51 10.16 25.27 15.86
CA PHE A 51 9.99 24.99 17.28
C PHE A 51 8.50 25.01 17.63
N ASP A 52 7.79 23.94 17.32
CA ASP A 52 6.50 23.70 17.97
C ASP A 52 6.75 23.28 19.41
N LYS A 53 6.26 24.07 20.37
CA LYS A 53 6.19 23.64 21.76
C LYS A 53 5.34 22.37 21.78
N PRO A 54 5.79 21.24 22.39
CA PRO A 54 4.97 20.05 22.50
C PRO A 54 3.79 20.36 23.43
N THR A 55 2.69 20.84 22.85
CA THR A 55 1.45 21.18 23.57
C THR A 55 0.69 19.91 23.98
N THR A 56 1.08 18.74 23.48
CA THR A 56 0.43 17.47 23.77
C THR A 56 1.35 16.51 24.54
N ARG A 57 0.90 16.07 25.72
CA ARG A 57 1.57 15.01 26.48
C ARG A 57 1.46 13.70 25.70
N LEU A 58 2.54 12.93 25.58
CA LEU A 58 2.52 11.63 24.86
C LEU A 58 1.37 10.71 25.32
N ARG A 59 1.03 10.74 26.63
CA ARG A 59 -0.10 10.00 27.20
C ARG A 59 -1.47 10.42 26.66
N SER A 60 -1.71 11.70 26.38
CA SER A 60 -3.00 12.15 25.83
C SER A 60 -3.20 11.66 24.40
N GLN A 61 -2.11 11.36 23.69
CA GLN A 61 -2.20 10.79 22.36
C GLN A 61 -2.67 9.33 22.33
N PHE A 62 -2.66 8.60 23.45
CA PHE A 62 -3.22 7.23 23.53
C PHE A 62 -4.73 7.23 23.84
N HIS A 63 -5.30 8.39 24.20
CA HIS A 63 -6.69 8.47 24.63
C HIS A 63 -7.69 8.06 23.52
N PHE A 64 -7.36 8.24 22.24
CA PHE A 64 -8.27 7.80 21.18
C PHE A 64 -8.50 6.27 21.16
N LEU A 65 -7.52 5.47 21.64
CA LEU A 65 -7.61 4.01 21.69
C LEU A 65 -8.61 3.48 22.73
N THR A 66 -9.11 4.33 23.64
CA THR A 66 -10.18 3.91 24.57
C THR A 66 -11.54 3.79 23.87
N SER A 67 -11.68 4.37 22.68
CA SER A 67 -12.88 4.21 21.87
C SER A 67 -12.80 2.97 20.97
N PRO A 68 -13.92 2.30 20.66
CA PRO A 68 -13.92 1.10 19.81
C PRO A 68 -13.73 1.41 18.31
N ALA A 69 -14.01 2.64 17.87
CA ALA A 69 -13.97 2.99 16.45
C ALA A 69 -12.57 2.85 15.80
N PRO A 70 -11.46 3.32 16.40
CA PRO A 70 -10.11 3.12 15.88
C PRO A 70 -9.72 1.64 15.76
N TRP A 71 -10.11 0.80 16.72
CA TRP A 71 -9.85 -0.64 16.66
C TRP A 71 -10.56 -1.31 15.48
N LEU A 72 -11.81 -0.91 15.18
CA LEU A 72 -12.52 -1.39 14.00
C LEU A 72 -11.84 -0.94 12.71
N ILE A 73 -11.33 0.28 12.65
CA ILE A 73 -10.60 0.78 11.47
C ILE A 73 -9.27 0.01 11.31
N PHE A 74 -8.55 -0.26 12.40
CA PHE A 74 -7.33 -1.09 12.34
C PHE A 74 -7.63 -2.51 11.90
N ALA A 75 -8.67 -3.14 12.44
CA ALA A 75 -9.09 -4.47 12.02
C ALA A 75 -9.49 -4.50 10.55
N ALA A 76 -10.31 -3.54 10.09
CA ALA A 76 -10.70 -3.44 8.68
C ALA A 76 -9.49 -3.23 7.76
N THR A 77 -8.53 -2.40 8.17
CA THR A 77 -7.26 -2.19 7.45
C THR A 77 -6.45 -3.48 7.37
N MET A 78 -6.29 -4.17 8.50
CA MET A 78 -5.52 -5.40 8.61
C MET A 78 -6.12 -6.52 7.75
N PHE A 79 -7.43 -6.78 7.87
CA PHE A 79 -8.10 -7.85 7.11
C PHE A 79 -8.22 -7.52 5.62
N GLY A 80 -8.53 -6.27 5.26
CA GLY A 80 -8.59 -5.86 3.86
C GLY A 80 -7.24 -5.99 3.16
N ASN A 81 -6.16 -5.61 3.85
CA ASN A 81 -4.82 -5.73 3.32
C ASN A 81 -4.33 -7.20 3.29
N ALA A 82 -4.66 -7.98 4.32
CA ALA A 82 -4.24 -9.38 4.43
C ALA A 82 -4.76 -10.24 3.26
N GLY A 83 -6.03 -10.09 2.87
CA GLY A 83 -6.60 -10.87 1.76
C GLY A 83 -5.92 -10.60 0.42
N VAL A 84 -5.64 -9.33 0.12
CA VAL A 84 -4.96 -8.98 -1.13
C VAL A 84 -3.49 -9.38 -1.09
N PHE A 85 -2.79 -9.16 0.04
CA PHE A 85 -1.39 -9.53 0.17
C PHE A 85 -1.16 -11.05 0.15
N ALA A 86 -2.12 -11.84 0.65
CA ALA A 86 -2.09 -13.29 0.51
C ALA A 86 -2.03 -13.70 -0.96
N TRP A 87 -2.92 -13.17 -1.80
CA TRP A 87 -2.86 -13.45 -3.24
C TRP A 87 -1.64 -12.81 -3.91
N PHE A 88 -1.31 -11.56 -3.58
CA PHE A 88 -0.22 -10.81 -4.21
C PHE A 88 1.15 -11.44 -3.96
N SER A 89 1.38 -12.05 -2.78
CA SER A 89 2.62 -12.78 -2.49
C SER A 89 2.82 -13.99 -3.41
N TYR A 90 1.73 -14.56 -3.90
CA TYR A 90 1.70 -15.73 -4.78
C TYR A 90 1.32 -15.38 -6.23
N ILE A 91 1.38 -14.10 -6.61
CA ILE A 91 1.02 -13.66 -7.96
C ILE A 91 1.88 -14.31 -9.05
N LYS A 92 3.19 -14.47 -8.82
CA LYS A 92 4.11 -15.14 -9.77
C LYS A 92 3.71 -16.61 -10.01
N PRO A 93 3.65 -17.47 -8.99
CA PRO A 93 3.24 -18.86 -9.19
C PRO A 93 1.79 -18.98 -9.68
N PHE A 94 0.88 -18.10 -9.27
CA PHE A 94 -0.50 -18.08 -9.77
C PHE A 94 -0.54 -17.79 -11.29
N MET A 95 0.12 -16.74 -11.75
CA MET A 95 0.07 -16.34 -13.16
C MET A 95 0.76 -17.36 -14.08
N ILE A 96 1.81 -18.05 -13.61
CA ILE A 96 2.48 -19.10 -14.40
C ILE A 96 1.66 -20.40 -14.38
N ASN A 97 1.39 -20.93 -13.19
CA ASN A 97 0.87 -22.30 -13.04
C ASN A 97 -0.65 -22.41 -13.26
N VAL A 98 -1.40 -21.34 -12.94
CA VAL A 98 -2.87 -21.33 -13.06
C VAL A 98 -3.29 -20.65 -14.35
N SER A 99 -2.83 -19.41 -14.58
CA SER A 99 -3.21 -18.65 -15.78
C SER A 99 -2.40 -19.03 -17.03
N GLY A 100 -1.34 -19.81 -16.90
CA GLY A 100 -0.55 -20.31 -18.03
C GLY A 100 0.27 -19.23 -18.75
N PHE A 101 0.69 -18.17 -18.05
CA PHE A 101 1.62 -17.18 -18.61
C PHE A 101 3.06 -17.72 -18.63
N GLY A 102 3.83 -17.32 -19.64
CA GLY A 102 5.27 -17.57 -19.67
C GLY A 102 6.03 -16.66 -18.70
N GLU A 103 7.20 -17.11 -18.23
CA GLU A 103 8.02 -16.35 -17.28
C GLU A 103 8.38 -14.94 -17.77
N SER A 104 8.58 -14.77 -19.08
CA SER A 104 8.88 -13.47 -19.69
C SER A 104 7.76 -12.44 -19.52
N ALA A 105 6.51 -12.88 -19.36
CA ALA A 105 5.36 -11.99 -19.18
C ALA A 105 5.26 -11.44 -17.75
N ILE A 106 5.96 -12.03 -16.77
CA ILE A 106 5.85 -11.60 -15.36
C ILE A 106 6.29 -10.16 -15.16
N ILE A 107 7.37 -9.74 -15.83
CA ILE A 107 7.85 -8.36 -15.70
C ILE A 107 6.76 -7.37 -16.15
N ALA A 108 6.08 -7.68 -17.27
CA ALA A 108 4.97 -6.87 -17.77
C ALA A 108 3.76 -6.89 -16.81
N ILE A 109 3.43 -8.05 -16.23
CA ILE A 109 2.35 -8.19 -15.24
C ILE A 109 2.65 -7.37 -13.98
N MET A 110 3.89 -7.42 -13.47
CA MET A 110 4.34 -6.63 -12.32
C MET A 110 4.28 -5.12 -12.60
N LEU A 111 4.70 -4.71 -13.80
CA LEU A 111 4.58 -3.32 -14.26
C LEU A 111 3.12 -2.87 -14.29
N LEU A 112 2.24 -3.71 -14.82
CA LEU A 112 0.80 -3.44 -14.88
C LEU A 112 0.16 -3.39 -13.48
N ALA A 113 0.55 -4.31 -12.59
CA ALA A 113 0.14 -4.29 -11.19
C ALA A 113 0.58 -3.01 -10.49
N GLY A 114 1.84 -2.60 -10.66
CA GLY A 114 2.37 -1.33 -10.14
C GLY A 114 1.64 -0.11 -10.70
N LEU A 115 1.31 -0.11 -11.99
CA LEU A 115 0.46 0.93 -12.60
C LEU A 115 -0.94 0.96 -11.97
N GLY A 116 -1.52 -0.21 -11.67
CA GLY A 116 -2.77 -0.32 -10.94
C GLY A 116 -2.68 0.34 -9.56
N MET A 117 -1.62 0.06 -8.80
CA MET A 117 -1.38 0.68 -7.49
C MET A 117 -1.31 2.22 -7.59
N VAL A 118 -0.59 2.73 -8.61
CA VAL A 118 -0.46 4.17 -8.88
C VAL A 118 -1.82 4.80 -9.15
N LEU A 119 -2.57 4.23 -10.09
CA LEU A 119 -3.85 4.76 -10.52
C LEU A 119 -4.89 4.65 -9.40
N GLY A 120 -4.90 3.55 -8.66
CA GLY A 120 -5.77 3.35 -7.49
C GLY A 120 -5.53 4.39 -6.40
N ASN A 121 -4.27 4.67 -6.07
CA ASN A 121 -3.89 5.67 -5.08
C ASN A 121 -4.27 7.10 -5.51
N LEU A 122 -4.06 7.45 -6.78
CA LEU A 122 -4.46 8.76 -7.32
C LEU A 122 -5.98 8.92 -7.39
N PHE A 123 -6.67 7.85 -7.79
CA PHE A 123 -8.13 7.83 -7.88
C PHE A 123 -8.76 7.98 -6.49
N SER A 124 -8.29 7.24 -5.49
CA SER A 124 -8.81 7.36 -4.13
C SER A 124 -8.58 8.75 -3.54
N GLY A 125 -7.40 9.34 -3.76
CA GLY A 125 -7.12 10.72 -3.34
C GLY A 125 -8.11 11.74 -3.91
N LYS A 126 -8.51 11.60 -5.19
CA LYS A 126 -9.53 12.47 -5.80
C LYS A 126 -10.94 12.18 -5.28
N VAL A 127 -11.30 10.91 -5.12
CA VAL A 127 -12.63 10.49 -4.65
C VAL A 127 -12.85 10.86 -3.18
N SER A 128 -11.80 10.83 -2.35
CA SER A 128 -11.81 11.25 -0.95
C SER A 128 -12.17 12.73 -0.73
N VAL A 129 -12.10 13.56 -1.77
CA VAL A 129 -12.56 14.96 -1.71
C VAL A 129 -14.09 15.07 -1.82
N ARG A 130 -14.74 14.12 -2.53
CA ARG A 130 -16.19 14.18 -2.82
C ARG A 130 -17.04 13.26 -1.96
N TYR A 131 -16.49 12.16 -1.46
CA TYR A 131 -17.27 11.12 -0.79
C TYR A 131 -16.76 10.83 0.61
N SER A 132 -17.66 10.36 1.47
CA SER A 132 -17.29 9.95 2.83
C SER A 132 -16.24 8.83 2.78
N PRO A 133 -15.11 8.97 3.50
CA PRO A 133 -14.06 7.97 3.55
C PRO A 133 -14.55 6.56 3.93
N LEU A 134 -15.58 6.45 4.77
CA LEU A 134 -16.17 5.18 5.18
C LEU A 134 -16.85 4.46 4.00
N ARG A 135 -17.58 5.20 3.16
CA ARG A 135 -18.21 4.64 1.96
C ARG A 135 -17.17 4.17 0.96
N ILE A 136 -16.09 4.93 0.77
CA ILE A 136 -15.01 4.55 -0.14
C ILE A 136 -14.35 3.26 0.37
N ALA A 137 -13.99 3.21 1.66
CA ALA A 137 -13.39 2.02 2.26
C ALA A 137 -14.29 0.78 2.12
N ALA A 138 -15.59 0.90 2.39
CA ALA A 138 -16.55 -0.19 2.27
C ALA A 138 -16.69 -0.68 0.82
N VAL A 139 -16.82 0.23 -0.15
CA VAL A 139 -16.94 -0.11 -1.58
C VAL A 139 -15.64 -0.75 -2.07
N THR A 140 -14.49 -0.18 -1.78
CA THR A 140 -13.19 -0.72 -2.19
C THR A 140 -12.94 -2.10 -1.58
N ASN A 141 -13.30 -2.32 -0.32
CA ASN A 141 -13.20 -3.64 0.30
C ASN A 141 -14.17 -4.66 -0.35
N GLY A 142 -15.38 -4.23 -0.71
CA GLY A 142 -16.32 -5.05 -1.49
C GLY A 142 -15.76 -5.44 -2.86
N VAL A 143 -15.13 -4.48 -3.57
CA VAL A 143 -14.46 -4.73 -4.85
C VAL A 143 -13.31 -5.73 -4.69
N ILE A 144 -12.51 -5.62 -3.63
CA ILE A 144 -11.44 -6.57 -3.31
C ILE A 144 -12.01 -8.00 -3.17
N VAL A 145 -13.05 -8.17 -2.34
CA VAL A 145 -13.68 -9.49 -2.12
C VAL A 145 -14.20 -10.07 -3.43
N VAL A 146 -14.93 -9.29 -4.22
CA VAL A 146 -15.47 -9.74 -5.51
C VAL A 146 -14.33 -10.11 -6.48
N THR A 147 -13.27 -9.31 -6.53
CA THR A 147 -12.13 -9.54 -7.43
C THR A 147 -11.38 -10.81 -7.06
N LEU A 148 -11.16 -11.07 -5.77
CA LEU A 148 -10.52 -12.30 -5.29
C LEU A 148 -11.38 -13.54 -5.58
N LEU A 149 -12.70 -13.45 -5.41
CA LEU A 149 -13.61 -14.53 -5.77
C LEU A 149 -13.62 -14.81 -7.28
N LEU A 150 -13.61 -13.75 -8.11
CA LEU A 150 -13.53 -13.89 -9.56
C LEU A 150 -12.17 -14.44 -10.01
N LEU A 151 -11.07 -14.09 -9.34
CA LEU A 151 -9.76 -14.68 -9.59
C LEU A 151 -9.76 -16.18 -9.31
N PHE A 152 -10.45 -16.62 -8.25
CA PHE A 152 -10.61 -18.03 -7.96
C PHE A 152 -11.45 -18.77 -9.02
N LEU A 153 -12.52 -18.15 -9.52
CA LEU A 153 -13.45 -18.79 -10.45
C LEU A 153 -13.00 -18.76 -11.92
N VAL A 154 -12.33 -17.69 -12.35
CA VAL A 154 -12.03 -17.42 -13.78
C VAL A 154 -10.54 -17.13 -14.01
N GLY A 155 -9.68 -17.38 -13.00
CA GLY A 155 -8.24 -17.12 -13.06
C GLY A 155 -7.47 -17.94 -14.11
N GLU A 156 -8.06 -19.00 -14.66
CA GLU A 156 -7.47 -19.78 -15.76
C GLU A 156 -7.45 -19.00 -17.07
N ASN A 157 -8.38 -18.04 -17.27
CA ASN A 157 -8.38 -17.20 -18.46
C ASN A 157 -7.38 -16.05 -18.30
N LYS A 158 -6.35 -16.05 -19.17
CA LYS A 158 -5.28 -15.04 -19.21
C LYS A 158 -5.76 -13.60 -19.14
N ALA A 159 -6.78 -13.25 -19.93
CA ALA A 159 -7.30 -11.88 -19.99
C ALA A 159 -8.06 -11.50 -18.71
N ALA A 160 -8.81 -12.44 -18.14
CA ALA A 160 -9.52 -12.23 -16.88
C ALA A 160 -8.53 -12.11 -15.70
N ALA A 161 -7.53 -13.00 -15.63
CA ALA A 161 -6.51 -12.96 -14.59
C ALA A 161 -5.73 -11.64 -14.61
N LEU A 162 -5.35 -11.15 -15.79
CA LEU A 162 -4.61 -9.89 -15.93
C LEU A 162 -5.44 -8.67 -15.52
N THR A 163 -6.71 -8.60 -15.95
CA THR A 163 -7.60 -7.49 -15.61
C THR A 163 -7.97 -7.50 -14.13
N LEU A 164 -8.27 -8.67 -13.55
CA LEU A 164 -8.55 -8.80 -12.13
C LEU A 164 -7.31 -8.53 -11.27
N ALA A 165 -6.12 -8.95 -11.69
CA ALA A 165 -4.86 -8.62 -11.03
C ALA A 165 -4.64 -7.10 -10.94
N PHE A 166 -4.89 -6.40 -12.04
CA PHE A 166 -4.83 -4.94 -12.08
C PHE A 166 -5.84 -4.29 -11.13
N ILE A 167 -7.10 -4.74 -11.18
CA ILE A 167 -8.17 -4.21 -10.33
C ILE A 167 -7.86 -4.47 -8.85
N CYS A 168 -7.35 -5.66 -8.52
CA CYS A 168 -6.99 -6.03 -7.15
C CYS A 168 -5.88 -5.11 -6.61
N CYS A 169 -4.81 -4.91 -7.38
CA CYS A 169 -3.71 -4.01 -6.99
C CYS A 169 -4.14 -2.55 -6.91
N ALA A 170 -5.03 -2.11 -7.81
CA ALA A 170 -5.60 -0.77 -7.76
C ALA A 170 -6.49 -0.57 -6.53
N ALA A 171 -7.33 -1.55 -6.21
CA ALA A 171 -8.21 -1.49 -5.05
C ALA A 171 -7.42 -1.47 -3.73
N LEU A 172 -6.33 -2.24 -3.64
CA LEU A 172 -5.43 -2.26 -2.47
C LEU A 172 -4.94 -0.86 -2.10
N PHE A 173 -4.38 -0.14 -3.07
CA PHE A 173 -3.84 1.21 -2.84
C PHE A 173 -4.92 2.29 -2.85
N ALA A 174 -6.07 2.03 -3.48
CA ALA A 174 -7.22 2.89 -3.33
C ALA A 174 -7.76 2.91 -1.88
N LEU A 175 -7.55 1.83 -1.12
CA LEU A 175 -7.98 1.73 0.28
C LEU A 175 -7.09 2.55 1.23
N SER A 176 -5.81 2.78 0.89
CA SER A 176 -4.84 3.42 1.78
C SER A 176 -5.21 4.86 2.16
N ALA A 177 -5.56 5.71 1.19
CA ALA A 177 -5.87 7.12 1.45
C ALA A 177 -7.16 7.32 2.28
N PRO A 178 -8.31 6.68 1.97
CA PRO A 178 -9.53 6.78 2.77
C PRO A 178 -9.35 6.30 4.21
N LEU A 179 -8.63 5.18 4.41
CA LEU A 179 -8.36 4.65 5.74
C LEU A 179 -7.48 5.60 6.56
N GLN A 180 -6.46 6.19 5.94
CA GLN A 180 -5.61 7.17 6.62
C GLN A 180 -6.39 8.41 7.03
N ILE A 181 -7.33 8.88 6.18
CA ILE A 181 -8.23 9.99 6.53
C ILE A 181 -9.19 9.60 7.66
N LEU A 182 -9.79 8.40 7.61
CA LEU A 182 -10.68 7.90 8.68
C LEU A 182 -9.97 7.83 10.03
N LEU A 183 -8.73 7.35 10.04
CA LEU A 183 -7.92 7.28 11.25
C LEU A 183 -7.63 8.66 11.82
N LEU A 184 -7.22 9.61 10.99
CA LEU A 184 -6.99 10.99 11.42
C LEU A 184 -8.28 11.63 11.97
N GLN A 185 -9.44 11.39 11.34
CA GLN A 185 -10.73 11.90 11.81
C GLN A 185 -11.17 11.30 13.15
N ASN A 186 -10.82 10.04 13.44
CA ASN A 186 -11.18 9.31 14.66
C ASN A 186 -10.10 9.36 15.76
N ALA A 187 -8.92 9.91 15.47
CA ALA A 187 -7.80 10.03 16.40
C ALA A 187 -7.52 11.48 16.84
N LYS A 188 -8.54 12.36 16.89
CA LYS A 188 -8.39 13.76 17.30
C LYS A 188 -7.67 13.86 18.66
N GLY A 189 -6.53 14.57 18.70
CA GLY A 189 -5.67 14.69 19.87
C GLY A 189 -4.56 13.63 20.01
N GLY A 190 -4.56 12.61 19.14
CA GLY A 190 -3.54 11.56 19.02
C GLY A 190 -3.24 11.18 17.56
N GLU A 191 -3.37 12.14 16.65
CA GLU A 191 -3.34 11.94 15.19
C GLU A 191 -2.04 11.27 14.71
N MET A 192 -0.91 11.63 15.32
CA MET A 192 0.40 11.02 15.02
C MET A 192 0.41 9.52 15.37
N LEU A 193 -0.05 9.15 16.57
CA LEU A 193 -0.17 7.75 16.98
C LEU A 193 -1.25 7.01 16.19
N GLY A 194 -2.35 7.66 15.82
CA GLY A 194 -3.39 7.09 14.96
C GLY A 194 -2.86 6.75 13.56
N ALA A 195 -2.11 7.66 12.94
CA ALA A 195 -1.47 7.43 11.64
C ALA A 195 -0.40 6.32 11.71
N ALA A 196 0.44 6.34 12.75
CA ALA A 196 1.43 5.29 12.98
C ALA A 196 0.78 3.92 13.22
N GLY A 197 -0.28 3.86 14.04
CA GLY A 197 -1.07 2.66 14.29
C GLY A 197 -1.72 2.11 13.03
N GLY A 198 -2.20 2.99 12.14
CA GLY A 198 -2.72 2.60 10.83
C GLY A 198 -1.67 1.92 9.97
N GLN A 199 -0.46 2.47 9.93
CA GLN A 199 0.66 1.88 9.20
C GLN A 199 1.09 0.53 9.80
N ILE A 200 1.05 0.41 11.13
CA ILE A 200 1.31 -0.87 11.82
C ILE A 200 0.25 -1.90 11.41
N ALA A 201 -1.04 -1.56 11.46
CA ALA A 201 -2.13 -2.46 11.06
C ALA A 201 -2.03 -2.88 9.59
N PHE A 202 -1.65 -1.95 8.70
CA PHE A 202 -1.40 -2.21 7.29
C PHE A 202 -0.28 -3.25 7.11
N ASN A 203 0.89 -3.01 7.70
CA ASN A 203 2.04 -3.92 7.58
C ASN A 203 1.79 -5.28 8.26
N LEU A 204 1.09 -5.29 9.39
CA LEU A 204 0.70 -6.52 10.07
C LEU A 204 -0.25 -7.34 9.18
N GLY A 205 -1.19 -6.68 8.52
CA GLY A 205 -2.05 -7.30 7.50
C GLY A 205 -1.24 -7.90 6.36
N SER A 206 -0.25 -7.19 5.82
CA SER A 206 0.64 -7.71 4.77
C SER A 206 1.41 -8.95 5.23
N ALA A 207 1.94 -8.94 6.46
CA ALA A 207 2.69 -10.05 7.02
C ALA A 207 1.81 -11.28 7.25
N ILE A 208 0.63 -11.09 7.86
CA ILE A 208 -0.35 -12.16 8.08
C ILE A 208 -0.84 -12.71 6.74
N GLY A 209 -1.15 -11.84 5.77
CA GLY A 209 -1.55 -12.24 4.42
C GLY A 209 -0.50 -13.12 3.75
N ALA A 210 0.76 -12.69 3.77
CA ALA A 210 1.86 -13.49 3.22
C ALA A 210 2.00 -14.85 3.91
N LEU A 211 1.85 -14.91 5.24
CA LEU A 211 1.98 -16.15 6.03
C LEU A 211 0.82 -17.14 5.79
N PHE A 212 -0.41 -16.66 5.62
CA PHE A 212 -1.56 -17.51 5.33
C PHE A 212 -1.75 -17.80 3.83
N GLY A 213 -1.02 -17.10 2.95
CA GLY A 213 -1.09 -17.33 1.51
C GLY A 213 -0.45 -18.64 1.05
N GLY A 214 0.44 -19.24 1.85
CA GLY A 214 1.09 -20.52 1.58
C GLY A 214 2.23 -20.81 2.53
#